data_AF-A0A5C6YCJ3-F1
#
_entry.id   AF-A0A5C6YCJ3-F1
#
_cell.length_a   1.000
_cell.length_b   1.000
_cell.length_c   1.000
_cell.angle_alpha   90.00
_cell.angle_beta   90.00
_cell.angle_gamma   90.00
#
_symmetry.space_group_name_H-M   'P 1'
#
loop_
_entity.id
_entity.type
_entity.pdbx_description
1 polymer ?
#
loop_
_entity_poly.entity_id
_entity_poly.type
_entity_poly.pdbx_seq_one_letter_code
_entity_poly.pdbx_strand_id
1 'polypeptide(L)'
;MKKIFYLFAITAFVFTSCNPLEDVNAEVDALKLAETGNDGLVEDLVITLTEDDYTSLDLNNFYFSTEDEAKNGLPGFLSTMYPKLGVDFDVNGVVLTASSAVVTYNLFNPESAITKKSYTLTAADYTDIGLTALNDNSDVNTFFSAKFSSEIKGTIYDLTYLTDPTIEEYTFTDEDFDLVGNGRFDNFDIRAGRAEEDLEVRRAKIQTVLQNNFPAAEFGTKYNVTYEAYNGSTVNLDLLVQLEENPTDPLKTTNYTLVDEDYELIGNGAFNNFDIRDTSPDSDVQVRREKIQTILLNNYPDALAGDFFVITYDTYDGAGRPVLNMILQFDGTDYTIFDVKIYAFYDFTLEANTNRFVLTDNWNAPITFTAEEYGIMGGSSRYSNFSGNAEEAERKIKVYMKTLYPFAAANDFLAVQYNFFSGGVSAINMNLTFDGTNWTSLSESTEIVLQFGHDGVTWVPDNTIKYTLSQADYDLVGNGFRANFDVRADKGEFELSVRLEKVNTILSTNYPQYGIDQKFSVSYNVWEPGDAVYIMNVINNGTAYVLQ
;
A
#
# COMPACT_ATOMS: atom_id res chain seq x y z
N MET A 1 -18.05 39.26 63.37
CA MET A 1 -17.86 40.06 64.60
C MET A 1 -16.91 41.20 64.31
N LYS A 2 -17.22 42.43 64.77
CA LYS A 2 -16.31 43.57 65.13
C LYS A 2 -15.06 43.80 64.22
N LYS A 3 -14.79 44.99 63.67
CA LYS A 3 -14.85 46.34 64.28
C LYS A 3 -15.09 47.45 63.24
N ILE A 4 -15.34 48.66 63.75
CA ILE A 4 -15.75 49.88 63.04
C ILE A 4 -14.92 51.07 63.63
N PHE A 5 -14.94 52.26 62.99
CA PHE A 5 -14.35 53.55 63.44
C PHE A 5 -12.80 53.68 63.39
N TYR A 6 -12.15 54.85 63.20
CA TYR A 6 -12.48 56.31 63.33
C TYR A 6 -11.49 57.14 62.42
N LEU A 7 -11.55 58.47 62.13
CA LEU A 7 -12.50 59.61 62.27
C LEU A 7 -11.93 60.87 61.55
N PHE A 8 -12.75 61.93 61.37
CA PHE A 8 -12.44 63.35 61.01
C PHE A 8 -12.13 63.71 59.53
N ALA A 9 -12.56 64.86 58.97
CA ALA A 9 -13.69 65.80 59.20
C ALA A 9 -13.64 66.97 58.17
N ILE A 10 -14.57 67.94 58.29
CA ILE A 10 -14.60 69.29 57.66
C ILE A 10 -15.07 69.29 56.20
N THR A 11 -15.95 70.16 55.70
CA THR A 11 -16.99 71.04 56.29
C THR A 11 -17.97 71.38 55.16
N ALA A 12 -19.25 71.64 55.47
CA ALA A 12 -20.24 72.00 54.46
C ALA A 12 -19.92 73.35 53.78
N PHE A 13 -19.83 73.35 52.45
CA PHE A 13 -20.04 74.53 51.62
C PHE A 13 -21.40 74.40 50.92
N VAL A 14 -22.35 75.24 51.31
CA VAL A 14 -23.64 75.35 50.62
C VAL A 14 -23.49 76.41 49.53
N PHE A 15 -23.38 75.97 48.27
CA PHE A 15 -23.66 76.80 47.11
C PHE A 15 -24.89 76.26 46.40
N THR A 16 -25.95 77.07 46.38
CA THR A 16 -27.18 76.79 45.64
C THR A 16 -27.03 77.26 44.20
N SER A 17 -26.62 76.35 43.30
CA SER A 17 -26.78 76.49 41.86
C SER A 17 -26.85 75.10 41.23
N CYS A 18 -27.81 74.90 40.32
CA CYS A 18 -28.20 73.59 39.79
C CYS A 18 -27.12 72.89 38.95
N ASN A 19 -27.18 71.56 38.96
CA ASN A 19 -26.69 70.61 37.94
C ASN A 19 -25.27 70.73 37.33
N PRO A 20 -24.18 70.89 38.11
CA PRO A 20 -22.85 70.56 37.59
C PRO A 20 -22.61 69.04 37.52
N LEU A 21 -23.23 68.24 38.39
CA LEU A 21 -22.97 66.79 38.48
C LEU A 21 -23.93 65.97 37.61
N GLU A 22 -25.18 66.41 37.47
CA GLU A 22 -26.16 65.71 36.63
C GLU A 22 -25.90 65.94 35.14
N ASP A 23 -25.46 67.15 34.74
CA ASP A 23 -25.05 67.41 33.34
C ASP A 23 -23.72 66.74 33.00
N VAL A 24 -22.72 66.72 33.90
CA VAL A 24 -21.46 65.98 33.67
C VAL A 24 -21.69 64.47 33.66
N ASN A 25 -22.59 63.94 34.51
CA ASN A 25 -22.97 62.53 34.41
C ASN A 25 -23.79 62.26 33.14
N ALA A 26 -24.66 63.16 32.70
CA ALA A 26 -25.38 63.00 31.43
C ALA A 26 -24.45 63.09 30.20
N GLU A 27 -23.40 63.90 30.24
CA GLU A 27 -22.40 64.02 29.18
C GLU A 27 -21.44 62.80 29.18
N VAL A 28 -21.06 62.29 30.35
CA VAL A 28 -20.28 61.03 30.50
C VAL A 28 -21.11 59.79 30.18
N ASP A 29 -22.39 59.74 30.57
CA ASP A 29 -23.30 58.65 30.24
C ASP A 29 -23.75 58.72 28.78
N ALA A 30 -23.79 59.90 28.15
CA ALA A 30 -23.98 60.05 26.70
C ALA A 30 -22.72 59.63 25.91
N LEU A 31 -21.51 59.86 26.43
CA LEU A 31 -20.28 59.31 25.86
C LEU A 31 -20.23 57.77 25.99
N LYS A 32 -20.68 57.22 27.12
CA LYS A 32 -20.89 55.76 27.31
C LYS A 32 -22.09 55.17 26.55
N LEU A 33 -22.97 56.01 26.00
CA LEU A 33 -24.01 55.61 25.05
C LEU A 33 -23.56 55.74 23.59
N ALA A 34 -22.42 56.42 23.36
CA ALA A 34 -21.79 56.57 22.06
C ALA A 34 -20.70 55.52 21.82
N GLU A 35 -20.08 54.99 22.88
CA GLU A 35 -19.53 53.63 22.89
C GLU A 35 -20.71 52.65 22.77
N THR A 36 -20.69 51.79 21.76
CA THR A 36 -21.78 50.88 21.46
C THR A 36 -21.88 49.81 22.55
N GLY A 37 -23.04 49.67 23.19
CA GLY A 37 -23.28 48.66 24.23
C GLY A 37 -23.19 47.19 23.77
N ASN A 38 -22.65 46.93 22.58
CA ASN A 38 -22.37 45.65 21.96
C ASN A 38 -20.85 45.39 21.81
N ASP A 39 -19.97 46.31 22.19
CA ASP A 39 -18.52 46.18 22.00
C ASP A 39 -17.97 45.01 22.84
N GLY A 40 -17.32 44.06 22.16
CA GLY A 40 -16.60 42.95 22.77
C GLY A 40 -15.14 43.31 23.04
N LEU A 41 -14.47 42.53 23.90
CA LEU A 41 -13.01 42.62 23.96
C LEU A 41 -12.44 42.13 22.62
N VAL A 42 -11.42 42.81 22.10
CA VAL A 42 -10.73 42.43 20.86
C VAL A 42 -9.35 41.88 21.20
N GLU A 43 -9.11 40.62 20.85
CA GLU A 43 -7.85 39.91 21.08
C GLU A 43 -7.55 38.93 19.94
N ASP A 44 -6.26 38.72 19.65
CA ASP A 44 -5.77 37.73 18.70
C ASP A 44 -5.30 36.48 19.46
N LEU A 45 -6.05 35.39 19.39
CA LEU A 45 -5.76 34.13 20.07
C LEU A 45 -4.91 33.19 19.21
N VAL A 46 -4.04 32.42 19.88
CA VAL A 46 -3.37 31.24 19.31
C VAL A 46 -3.61 30.08 20.25
N ILE A 47 -4.30 29.05 19.77
CA ILE A 47 -4.81 27.92 20.55
C ILE A 47 -4.30 26.62 19.91
N THR A 48 -3.84 25.67 20.72
CA THR A 48 -3.71 24.26 20.32
C THR A 48 -4.64 23.45 21.20
N LEU A 49 -5.55 22.69 20.60
CA LEU A 49 -6.53 21.91 21.35
C LEU A 49 -5.88 20.74 22.11
N THR A 50 -6.33 20.54 23.34
CA THR A 50 -5.93 19.45 24.24
C THR A 50 -7.02 18.37 24.31
N GLU A 51 -6.69 17.21 24.90
CA GLU A 51 -7.66 16.11 25.14
C GLU A 51 -8.93 16.57 25.88
N ASP A 52 -8.80 17.50 26.84
CA ASP A 52 -9.92 18.10 27.58
C ASP A 52 -10.80 18.99 26.67
N ASP A 53 -10.21 19.68 25.69
CA ASP A 53 -10.94 20.52 24.73
C ASP A 53 -11.74 19.64 23.74
N TYR A 54 -11.16 18.55 23.22
CA TYR A 54 -11.89 17.59 22.41
C TYR A 54 -13.00 16.89 23.21
N THR A 55 -12.74 16.56 24.48
CA THR A 55 -13.77 16.01 25.37
C THR A 55 -14.93 17.00 25.55
N SER A 56 -14.63 18.31 25.60
CA SER A 56 -15.63 19.38 25.65
C SER A 56 -16.39 19.60 24.33
N LEU A 57 -15.88 19.05 23.22
CA LEU A 57 -16.49 18.98 21.89
C LEU A 57 -17.23 17.64 21.64
N ASP A 58 -17.37 16.78 22.67
CA ASP A 58 -17.88 15.39 22.58
C ASP A 58 -17.03 14.43 21.70
N LEU A 59 -15.77 14.80 21.39
CA LEU A 59 -14.85 14.06 20.51
C LEU A 59 -13.85 13.18 21.30
N ASN A 60 -14.32 12.01 21.75
CA ASN A 60 -13.52 11.05 22.53
C ASN A 60 -12.32 10.42 21.78
N ASN A 61 -12.20 10.63 20.46
CA ASN A 61 -11.05 10.18 19.66
C ASN A 61 -9.92 11.23 19.62
N PHE A 62 -10.14 12.42 20.18
CA PHE A 62 -9.19 13.55 20.20
C PHE A 62 -8.79 14.09 18.81
N TYR A 63 -9.65 13.88 17.81
CA TYR A 63 -9.55 14.45 16.46
C TYR A 63 -10.94 14.66 15.85
N PHE A 64 -11.02 15.57 14.87
CA PHE A 64 -12.17 15.72 13.97
C PHE A 64 -12.07 14.74 12.81
N SER A 65 -13.20 14.25 12.29
CA SER A 65 -13.24 13.31 11.16
C SER A 65 -13.09 14.02 9.81
N THR A 66 -13.48 15.30 9.74
CA THR A 66 -13.41 16.14 8.52
C THR A 66 -13.15 17.61 8.88
N GLU A 67 -12.61 18.40 7.95
CA GLU A 67 -12.48 19.85 8.15
C GLU A 67 -13.84 20.54 8.38
N ASP A 68 -14.91 20.03 7.76
CA ASP A 68 -16.25 20.63 7.90
C ASP A 68 -16.82 20.40 9.30
N GLU A 69 -16.51 19.27 9.93
CA GLU A 69 -16.81 19.04 11.35
C GLU A 69 -16.08 20.07 12.24
N ALA A 70 -14.81 20.35 11.97
CA ALA A 70 -14.04 21.37 12.68
C ALA A 70 -14.59 22.79 12.45
N LYS A 71 -14.89 23.16 11.20
CA LYS A 71 -15.48 24.47 10.83
C LYS A 71 -16.83 24.71 11.49
N ASN A 72 -17.61 23.66 11.77
CA ASN A 72 -18.90 23.74 12.45
C ASN A 72 -18.79 23.72 13.98
N GLY A 73 -17.88 22.91 14.56
CA GLY A 73 -17.75 22.74 16.01
C GLY A 73 -16.94 23.86 16.70
N LEU A 74 -15.83 24.29 16.09
CA LEU A 74 -14.90 25.25 16.69
C LEU A 74 -15.54 26.63 16.99
N PRO A 75 -16.45 27.19 16.17
CA PRO A 75 -17.17 28.42 16.52
C PRO A 75 -17.87 28.38 17.88
N GLY A 76 -18.62 27.32 18.16
CA GLY A 76 -19.35 27.16 19.42
C GLY A 76 -18.40 26.96 20.61
N PHE A 77 -17.30 26.24 20.40
CA PHE A 77 -16.24 26.10 21.40
C PHE A 77 -15.57 27.45 21.73
N LEU A 78 -15.18 28.23 20.72
CA LEU A 78 -14.58 29.55 20.92
C LEU A 78 -15.54 30.52 21.64
N SER A 79 -16.82 30.55 21.28
CA SER A 79 -17.83 31.34 21.99
C SER A 79 -18.05 30.88 23.44
N THR A 80 -17.89 29.59 23.74
CA THR A 80 -18.06 29.03 25.08
C THR A 80 -16.85 29.31 25.98
N MET A 81 -15.63 29.16 25.45
CA MET A 81 -14.39 29.35 26.18
C MET A 81 -13.99 30.83 26.32
N TYR A 82 -14.32 31.66 25.32
CA TYR A 82 -13.97 33.08 25.27
C TYR A 82 -15.22 33.99 25.12
N PRO A 83 -16.24 33.89 25.99
CA PRO A 83 -17.54 34.57 25.85
C PRO A 83 -17.51 36.10 26.04
N LYS A 84 -16.33 36.68 26.18
CA LYS A 84 -16.11 38.14 26.27
C LYS A 84 -15.43 38.72 25.02
N LEU A 85 -14.87 37.86 24.17
CA LEU A 85 -14.27 38.29 22.93
C LEU A 85 -15.38 38.58 21.92
N GLY A 86 -15.14 39.57 21.08
CA GLY A 86 -16.11 40.00 20.09
C GLY A 86 -15.48 40.96 19.07
N VAL A 87 -16.21 42.04 18.79
CA VAL A 87 -15.76 43.11 17.88
C VAL A 87 -15.95 44.47 18.55
N ASP A 88 -15.14 45.42 18.12
CA ASP A 88 -15.21 46.84 18.43
C ASP A 88 -15.92 47.54 17.25
N PHE A 89 -16.99 48.29 17.52
CA PHE A 89 -17.77 48.98 16.47
C PHE A 89 -17.47 50.48 16.41
N ASP A 90 -17.63 51.07 15.22
CA ASP A 90 -17.67 52.52 15.07
C ASP A 90 -19.04 53.10 15.47
N VAL A 91 -19.12 54.43 15.53
CA VAL A 91 -20.36 55.17 15.85
C VAL A 91 -21.51 54.95 14.86
N ASN A 92 -21.29 54.23 13.76
CA ASN A 92 -22.27 53.86 12.74
C ASN A 92 -22.65 52.36 12.78
N GLY A 93 -22.05 51.57 13.69
CA GLY A 93 -22.25 50.12 13.81
C GLY A 93 -21.43 49.29 12.81
N VAL A 94 -20.35 49.84 12.25
CA VAL A 94 -19.40 49.11 11.39
C VAL A 94 -18.27 48.55 12.25
N VAL A 95 -17.88 47.29 12.04
CA VAL A 95 -16.75 46.68 12.75
C VAL A 95 -15.44 47.41 12.44
N LEU A 96 -14.82 47.99 13.46
CA LEU A 96 -13.49 48.61 13.39
C LEU A 96 -12.40 47.55 13.55
N THR A 97 -12.49 46.75 14.60
CA THR A 97 -11.58 45.64 14.87
C THR A 97 -12.34 44.42 15.38
N ALA A 98 -11.89 43.23 15.02
CA ALA A 98 -12.52 41.97 15.38
C ALA A 98 -11.50 41.06 16.05
N SER A 99 -11.93 40.31 17.05
CA SER A 99 -11.12 39.23 17.62
C SER A 99 -10.81 38.19 16.54
N SER A 100 -9.59 37.66 16.56
CA SER A 100 -9.19 36.54 15.71
C SER A 100 -8.70 35.37 16.55
N ALA A 101 -8.79 34.15 16.01
CA ALA A 101 -8.30 32.96 16.67
C ALA A 101 -7.66 32.02 15.64
N VAL A 102 -6.38 31.72 15.84
CA VAL A 102 -5.67 30.66 15.11
C VAL A 102 -5.73 29.40 15.96
N VAL A 103 -6.43 28.37 15.47
CA VAL A 103 -6.67 27.12 16.18
C VAL A 103 -5.93 25.98 15.48
N THR A 104 -4.97 25.38 16.19
CA THR A 104 -4.34 24.11 15.83
C THR A 104 -5.16 22.95 16.40
N TYR A 105 -5.58 22.01 15.57
CA TYR A 105 -6.39 20.86 15.94
C TYR A 105 -6.00 19.61 15.15
N ASN A 106 -6.37 18.44 15.65
CA ASN A 106 -6.13 17.15 15.04
C ASN A 106 -7.25 16.81 14.06
N LEU A 107 -6.89 16.50 12.82
CA LEU A 107 -7.79 15.98 11.78
C LEU A 107 -7.46 14.51 11.51
N PHE A 108 -8.47 13.66 11.36
CA PHE A 108 -8.33 12.25 11.04
C PHE A 108 -7.44 12.03 9.81
N ASN A 109 -6.45 11.16 9.95
CA ASN A 109 -5.56 10.75 8.87
C ASN A 109 -6.09 9.47 8.21
N PRO A 110 -6.64 9.53 6.99
CA PRO A 110 -7.23 8.36 6.35
C PRO A 110 -6.18 7.31 5.93
N GLU A 111 -4.90 7.68 5.78
CA GLU A 111 -3.82 6.72 5.49
C GLU A 111 -3.49 5.78 6.67
N SER A 112 -3.92 6.14 7.89
CA SER A 112 -3.83 5.28 9.07
C SER A 112 -4.83 4.10 9.01
N ALA A 113 -5.95 4.27 8.31
CA ALA A 113 -7.00 3.27 8.20
C ALA A 113 -6.69 2.27 7.07
N ILE A 114 -6.06 1.15 7.44
CA ILE A 114 -5.76 0.03 6.53
C ILE A 114 -7.07 -0.54 5.95
N THR A 115 -7.45 -0.03 4.79
CA THR A 115 -8.63 -0.48 4.05
C THR A 115 -8.28 -1.69 3.22
N LYS A 116 -8.85 -2.86 3.52
CA LYS A 116 -8.63 -4.10 2.77
C LYS A 116 -9.82 -4.44 1.87
N LYS A 117 -9.54 -4.65 0.59
CA LYS A 117 -10.47 -5.03 -0.48
C LYS A 117 -9.99 -6.32 -1.16
N SER A 118 -10.84 -6.91 -1.99
CA SER A 118 -10.46 -7.98 -2.92
C SER A 118 -11.14 -7.76 -4.27
N TYR A 119 -10.48 -8.17 -5.35
CA TYR A 119 -10.99 -8.01 -6.70
C TYR A 119 -10.47 -9.12 -7.62
N THR A 120 -11.30 -9.56 -8.57
CA THR A 120 -10.94 -10.56 -9.58
C THR A 120 -11.15 -9.93 -10.95
N LEU A 121 -10.10 -9.88 -11.76
CA LEU A 121 -10.18 -9.31 -13.11
C LEU A 121 -11.15 -10.10 -13.99
N THR A 122 -11.91 -9.37 -14.78
CA THR A 122 -12.80 -9.87 -15.81
C THR A 122 -12.19 -9.66 -17.20
N ALA A 123 -12.71 -10.36 -18.22
CA ALA A 123 -12.30 -10.14 -19.61
C ALA A 123 -12.50 -8.68 -20.09
N ALA A 124 -13.43 -7.93 -19.48
CA ALA A 124 -13.60 -6.51 -19.75
C ALA A 124 -12.43 -5.68 -19.22
N ASP A 125 -11.95 -5.96 -18.00
CA ASP A 125 -10.82 -5.24 -17.39
C ASP A 125 -9.53 -5.37 -18.22
N TYR A 126 -9.28 -6.57 -18.75
CA TYR A 126 -8.20 -6.83 -19.71
C TYR A 126 -8.36 -6.03 -21.01
N THR A 127 -9.58 -5.99 -21.55
CA THR A 127 -9.89 -5.22 -22.75
C THR A 127 -9.72 -3.71 -22.54
N ASP A 128 -10.13 -3.20 -21.36
CA ASP A 128 -10.05 -1.78 -20.99
C ASP A 128 -8.59 -1.27 -20.96
N ILE A 129 -7.62 -2.13 -20.62
CA ILE A 129 -6.18 -1.81 -20.57
C ILE A 129 -5.37 -2.35 -21.77
N GLY A 130 -6.00 -3.07 -22.70
CA GLY A 130 -5.35 -3.61 -23.90
C GLY A 130 -4.40 -4.79 -23.66
N LEU A 131 -4.56 -5.52 -22.55
CA LEU A 131 -3.75 -6.68 -22.19
C LEU A 131 -4.59 -7.97 -22.21
N THR A 132 -3.94 -9.14 -22.07
CA THR A 132 -4.61 -10.45 -21.91
C THR A 132 -4.29 -11.13 -20.58
N ALA A 133 -3.21 -10.70 -19.92
CA ALA A 133 -2.69 -11.16 -18.65
C ALA A 133 -2.02 -9.96 -17.94
N LEU A 134 -1.68 -10.09 -16.67
CA LEU A 134 -0.74 -9.18 -15.99
C LEU A 134 0.49 -10.00 -15.64
N ASN A 135 1.62 -9.72 -16.27
CA ASN A 135 2.85 -10.52 -16.15
C ASN A 135 3.92 -9.81 -15.33
N ASP A 136 3.83 -8.49 -15.16
CA ASP A 136 4.72 -7.72 -14.30
C ASP A 136 4.00 -6.64 -13.47
N ASN A 137 4.76 -5.91 -12.65
CA ASN A 137 4.23 -4.85 -11.79
C ASN A 137 3.79 -3.59 -12.56
N SER A 138 4.24 -3.40 -13.80
CA SER A 138 3.79 -2.32 -14.70
C SER A 138 2.39 -2.61 -15.23
N ASP A 139 2.10 -3.86 -15.61
CA ASP A 139 0.76 -4.30 -16.00
C ASP A 139 -0.23 -4.09 -14.84
N VAL A 140 0.16 -4.51 -13.63
CA VAL A 140 -0.62 -4.31 -12.41
C VAL A 140 -0.90 -2.83 -12.14
N ASN A 141 0.11 -1.96 -12.22
CA ASN A 141 -0.09 -0.52 -12.03
C ASN A 141 -0.92 0.11 -13.14
N THR A 142 -0.86 -0.41 -14.38
CA THR A 142 -1.71 0.02 -15.49
C THR A 142 -3.18 -0.31 -15.21
N PHE A 143 -3.46 -1.53 -14.75
CA PHE A 143 -4.80 -1.94 -14.30
C PHE A 143 -5.32 -1.06 -13.16
N PHE A 144 -4.57 -0.92 -12.07
CA PHE A 144 -5.01 -0.12 -10.92
C PHE A 144 -5.19 1.37 -11.28
N SER A 145 -4.32 1.95 -12.12
CA SER A 145 -4.46 3.34 -12.56
C SER A 145 -5.71 3.57 -13.41
N ALA A 146 -6.11 2.58 -14.22
CA ALA A 146 -7.33 2.65 -15.02
C ALA A 146 -8.61 2.44 -14.20
N LYS A 147 -8.59 1.54 -13.21
CA LYS A 147 -9.79 1.10 -12.46
C LYS A 147 -10.01 1.79 -11.12
N PHE A 148 -8.93 2.17 -10.45
CA PHE A 148 -8.89 2.51 -9.02
C PHE A 148 -8.03 3.78 -8.75
N SER A 149 -8.14 4.79 -9.63
CA SER A 149 -7.36 6.03 -9.60
C SER A 149 -7.59 6.96 -8.40
N SER A 150 -8.59 6.68 -7.57
CA SER A 150 -8.98 7.48 -6.40
C SER A 150 -8.72 6.79 -5.05
N GLU A 151 -7.95 5.70 -5.04
CA GLU A 151 -7.54 5.04 -3.80
C GLU A 151 -6.43 5.83 -3.11
N ILE A 152 -6.35 5.69 -1.78
CA ILE A 152 -5.36 6.38 -0.93
C ILE A 152 -4.20 5.45 -0.54
N LYS A 153 -3.06 6.03 -0.15
CA LYS A 153 -1.92 5.25 0.37
C LYS A 153 -2.35 4.36 1.52
N GLY A 154 -1.78 3.16 1.55
CA GLY A 154 -2.12 2.13 2.54
C GLY A 154 -3.34 1.28 2.22
N THR A 155 -4.07 1.58 1.13
CA THR A 155 -5.15 0.70 0.64
C THR A 155 -4.60 -0.63 0.15
N ILE A 156 -5.21 -1.74 0.57
CA ILE A 156 -4.80 -3.11 0.27
C ILE A 156 -5.83 -3.79 -0.62
N TYR A 157 -5.37 -4.45 -1.69
CA TYR A 157 -6.17 -5.36 -2.51
C TYR A 157 -5.56 -6.77 -2.52
N ASP A 158 -6.37 -7.79 -2.20
CA ASP A 158 -6.11 -9.15 -2.68
C ASP A 158 -6.65 -9.25 -4.12
N LEU A 159 -5.76 -9.27 -5.11
CA LEU A 159 -6.08 -9.21 -6.54
C LEU A 159 -5.90 -10.58 -7.20
N THR A 160 -6.97 -11.10 -7.81
CA THR A 160 -6.94 -12.31 -8.65
C THR A 160 -6.91 -11.93 -10.13
N TYR A 161 -5.93 -12.46 -10.87
CA TYR A 161 -5.68 -12.12 -12.28
C TYR A 161 -5.02 -13.30 -13.03
N LEU A 162 -5.21 -13.35 -14.34
CA LEU A 162 -4.46 -14.21 -15.26
C LEU A 162 -3.03 -13.69 -15.45
N THR A 163 -2.06 -14.60 -15.39
CA THR A 163 -0.63 -14.42 -15.70
C THR A 163 -0.21 -15.51 -16.70
N ASP A 164 0.90 -15.28 -17.40
CA ASP A 164 1.60 -16.35 -18.09
C ASP A 164 2.07 -17.41 -17.07
N PRO A 165 2.00 -18.72 -17.39
CA PRO A 165 2.48 -19.80 -16.54
C PRO A 165 4.01 -19.76 -16.42
N THR A 166 4.55 -20.21 -15.29
CA THR A 166 6.00 -20.45 -15.18
C THR A 166 6.39 -21.63 -16.06
N ILE A 167 7.33 -21.40 -16.99
CA ILE A 167 7.89 -22.41 -17.89
C ILE A 167 9.41 -22.35 -17.75
N GLU A 168 10.03 -23.51 -17.49
CA GLU A 168 11.48 -23.66 -17.40
C GLU A 168 12.07 -23.85 -18.81
N GLU A 169 12.98 -22.96 -19.22
CA GLU A 169 13.66 -23.07 -20.50
C GLU A 169 14.81 -24.09 -20.42
N TYR A 170 14.80 -25.10 -21.28
CA TYR A 170 15.86 -26.12 -21.37
C TYR A 170 16.36 -26.28 -22.80
N THR A 171 17.67 -26.19 -23.01
CA THR A 171 18.30 -26.48 -24.30
C THR A 171 19.09 -27.77 -24.21
N PHE A 172 18.85 -28.69 -25.15
CA PHE A 172 19.57 -29.96 -25.22
C PHE A 172 21.08 -29.78 -25.44
N THR A 173 21.87 -30.62 -24.77
CA THR A 173 23.32 -30.75 -25.00
C THR A 173 23.67 -32.00 -25.81
N ASP A 174 24.92 -32.10 -26.26
CA ASP A 174 25.45 -33.30 -26.91
C ASP A 174 25.27 -34.56 -26.03
N GLU A 175 25.45 -34.43 -24.71
CA GLU A 175 25.23 -35.54 -23.75
C GLU A 175 23.75 -35.99 -23.71
N ASP A 176 22.79 -35.08 -23.86
CA ASP A 176 21.37 -35.41 -23.92
C ASP A 176 21.03 -36.21 -25.18
N PHE A 177 21.64 -35.84 -26.31
CA PHE A 177 21.49 -36.60 -27.55
C PHE A 177 22.17 -37.97 -27.45
N ASP A 178 23.34 -38.08 -26.82
CA ASP A 178 23.99 -39.37 -26.53
C ASP A 178 23.08 -40.29 -25.69
N LEU A 179 22.46 -39.76 -24.63
CA LEU A 179 21.56 -40.50 -23.73
C LEU A 179 20.40 -41.18 -24.47
N VAL A 180 19.89 -40.56 -25.55
CA VAL A 180 18.73 -41.06 -26.33
C VAL A 180 19.11 -41.67 -27.69
N GLY A 181 20.42 -41.91 -27.91
CA GLY A 181 20.96 -42.61 -29.09
C GLY A 181 21.12 -41.74 -30.34
N ASN A 182 21.14 -40.42 -30.20
CA ASN A 182 21.26 -39.42 -31.27
C ASN A 182 22.63 -38.72 -31.34
N GLY A 183 23.50 -38.85 -30.33
CA GLY A 183 24.81 -38.17 -30.19
C GLY A 183 25.89 -38.48 -31.26
N ARG A 184 25.49 -39.12 -32.37
CA ARG A 184 26.33 -39.20 -33.58
C ARG A 184 26.26 -37.91 -34.41
N PHE A 185 25.14 -37.21 -34.34
CA PHE A 185 24.85 -36.00 -35.11
C PHE A 185 24.23 -34.89 -34.26
N ASP A 186 24.00 -35.17 -32.97
CA ASP A 186 23.51 -34.21 -31.99
C ASP A 186 22.18 -33.56 -32.41
N ASN A 187 21.31 -34.36 -33.05
CA ASN A 187 19.98 -33.96 -33.49
C ASN A 187 19.00 -35.13 -33.65
N PHE A 188 17.70 -34.80 -33.70
CA PHE A 188 16.64 -35.72 -34.10
C PHE A 188 16.43 -35.72 -35.63
N ASP A 189 16.54 -36.89 -36.27
CA ASP A 189 16.37 -37.04 -37.73
C ASP A 189 14.88 -37.07 -38.12
N ILE A 190 14.26 -35.91 -38.30
CA ILE A 190 12.82 -35.74 -38.56
C ILE A 190 12.42 -35.87 -40.04
N ARG A 191 13.26 -36.50 -40.87
CA ARG A 191 12.96 -36.73 -42.29
C ARG A 191 11.89 -37.82 -42.47
N ALA A 192 11.13 -37.71 -43.57
CA ALA A 192 10.09 -38.69 -43.92
C ALA A 192 10.57 -40.15 -43.86
N GLY A 193 9.87 -40.98 -43.08
CA GLY A 193 10.18 -42.39 -42.84
C GLY A 193 11.22 -42.66 -41.74
N ARG A 194 11.50 -41.68 -40.88
CA ARG A 194 12.33 -41.83 -39.67
C ARG A 194 11.47 -41.97 -38.42
N ALA A 195 12.05 -42.51 -37.35
CA ALA A 195 11.32 -42.68 -36.09
C ALA A 195 11.00 -41.31 -35.48
N GLU A 196 11.97 -40.39 -35.47
CA GLU A 196 11.83 -39.05 -34.92
C GLU A 196 10.98 -38.10 -35.77
N GLU A 197 10.52 -38.50 -36.97
CA GLU A 197 9.46 -37.76 -37.68
C GLU A 197 8.23 -37.60 -36.77
N ASP A 198 7.87 -38.66 -36.05
CA ASP A 198 6.80 -38.65 -35.06
C ASP A 198 7.15 -37.76 -33.85
N LEU A 199 6.20 -36.91 -33.46
CA LEU A 199 6.34 -36.02 -32.31
C LEU A 199 6.33 -36.80 -30.99
N GLU A 200 5.60 -37.92 -30.92
CA GLU A 200 5.58 -38.78 -29.73
C GLU A 200 6.92 -39.46 -29.46
N VAL A 201 7.64 -39.84 -30.52
CA VAL A 201 9.00 -40.40 -30.40
C VAL A 201 9.98 -39.34 -29.87
N ARG A 202 9.87 -38.09 -30.34
CA ARG A 202 10.67 -36.98 -29.82
C ARG A 202 10.31 -36.66 -28.36
N ARG A 203 9.03 -36.56 -28.02
CA ARG A 203 8.53 -36.36 -26.65
C ARG A 203 9.00 -37.47 -25.71
N ALA A 204 9.00 -38.74 -26.14
CA ALA A 204 9.51 -39.85 -25.35
C ALA A 204 11.02 -39.71 -25.03
N LYS A 205 11.83 -39.31 -26.03
CA LYS A 205 13.26 -39.01 -25.81
C LYS A 205 13.46 -37.80 -24.90
N ILE A 206 12.67 -36.75 -25.07
CA ILE A 206 12.67 -35.56 -24.21
C ILE A 206 12.31 -35.93 -22.76
N GLN A 207 11.31 -36.79 -22.54
CA GLN A 207 11.01 -37.34 -21.23
C GLN A 207 12.22 -38.04 -20.60
N THR A 208 12.93 -38.92 -21.32
CA THR A 208 14.12 -39.61 -20.80
C THR A 208 15.20 -38.63 -20.34
N VAL A 209 15.45 -37.57 -21.12
CA VAL A 209 16.42 -36.51 -20.78
C VAL A 209 15.97 -35.72 -19.55
N LEU A 210 14.73 -35.23 -19.54
CA LEU A 210 14.22 -34.44 -18.41
C LEU A 210 14.15 -35.23 -17.11
N GLN A 211 13.85 -36.54 -17.16
CA GLN A 211 13.86 -37.42 -15.99
C GLN A 211 15.28 -37.69 -15.46
N ASN A 212 16.27 -37.79 -16.36
CA ASN A 212 17.67 -37.96 -15.98
C ASN A 212 18.27 -36.67 -15.38
N ASN A 213 17.99 -35.52 -15.98
CA ASN A 213 18.60 -34.24 -15.61
C ASN A 213 17.84 -33.54 -14.48
N PHE A 214 16.52 -33.75 -14.38
CA PHE A 214 15.64 -33.16 -13.36
C PHE A 214 14.82 -34.24 -12.62
N PRO A 215 15.46 -35.24 -11.97
CA PRO A 215 14.75 -36.32 -11.29
C PRO A 215 13.86 -35.82 -10.12
N ALA A 216 14.24 -34.68 -9.54
CA ALA A 216 13.53 -33.98 -8.48
C ALA A 216 12.45 -32.98 -8.97
N ALA A 217 12.14 -32.94 -10.27
CA ALA A 217 11.00 -32.15 -10.77
C ALA A 217 9.68 -32.65 -10.18
N GLU A 218 8.80 -31.73 -9.82
CA GLU A 218 7.49 -31.98 -9.19
C GLU A 218 6.37 -31.97 -10.24
N PHE A 219 5.23 -32.59 -9.93
CA PHE A 219 4.08 -32.57 -10.83
C PHE A 219 3.57 -31.14 -11.05
N GLY A 220 3.28 -30.79 -12.31
CA GLY A 220 2.91 -29.44 -12.75
C GLY A 220 4.08 -28.58 -13.24
N THR A 221 5.34 -29.01 -13.08
CA THR A 221 6.50 -28.34 -13.71
C THR A 221 6.38 -28.41 -15.23
N LYS A 222 6.57 -27.27 -15.90
CA LYS A 222 6.50 -27.11 -17.35
C LYS A 222 7.89 -26.80 -17.89
N TYR A 223 8.25 -27.40 -19.03
CA TYR A 223 9.48 -27.11 -19.74
C TYR A 223 9.19 -26.66 -21.17
N ASN A 224 9.90 -25.65 -21.63
CA ASN A 224 10.11 -25.41 -23.05
C ASN A 224 11.46 -26.01 -23.43
N VAL A 225 11.44 -27.08 -24.23
CA VAL A 225 12.64 -27.82 -24.59
C VAL A 225 13.06 -27.47 -26.01
N THR A 226 14.15 -26.72 -26.15
CA THR A 226 14.80 -26.43 -27.42
C THR A 226 15.80 -27.54 -27.78
N TYR A 227 15.68 -28.11 -28.98
CA TYR A 227 16.53 -29.19 -29.48
C TYR A 227 16.83 -29.02 -30.98
N GLU A 228 18.01 -29.49 -31.41
CA GLU A 228 18.33 -29.59 -32.83
C GLU A 228 17.59 -30.75 -33.51
N ALA A 229 17.12 -30.51 -34.73
CA ALA A 229 16.47 -31.49 -35.58
C ALA A 229 16.98 -31.38 -37.03
N TYR A 230 16.97 -32.49 -37.76
CA TYR A 230 17.43 -32.55 -39.15
C TYR A 230 16.30 -32.97 -40.10
N ASN A 231 15.88 -32.04 -40.96
CA ASN A 231 14.85 -32.26 -41.99
C ASN A 231 15.43 -32.33 -43.43
N GLY A 232 16.76 -32.38 -43.56
CA GLY A 232 17.50 -32.06 -44.78
C GLY A 232 18.47 -30.89 -44.57
N SER A 233 18.14 -30.03 -43.61
CA SER A 233 19.00 -29.05 -42.95
C SER A 233 18.83 -29.16 -41.44
N THR A 234 19.84 -28.72 -40.67
CA THR A 234 19.69 -28.50 -39.22
C THR A 234 18.72 -27.35 -38.98
N VAL A 235 17.78 -27.55 -38.06
CA VAL A 235 16.84 -26.55 -37.55
C VAL A 235 16.72 -26.73 -36.05
N ASN A 236 16.51 -25.63 -35.32
CA ASN A 236 16.13 -25.72 -33.91
C ASN A 236 14.61 -25.80 -33.84
N LEU A 237 14.10 -26.68 -32.99
CA LEU A 237 12.69 -26.84 -32.68
C LEU A 237 12.49 -26.79 -31.18
N ASP A 238 11.32 -26.35 -30.78
CA ASP A 238 10.89 -26.30 -29.39
C ASP A 238 9.79 -27.34 -29.14
N LEU A 239 9.72 -27.85 -27.91
CA LEU A 239 8.59 -28.64 -27.44
C LEU A 239 8.22 -28.25 -26.02
N LEU A 240 6.99 -27.78 -25.85
CA LEU A 240 6.37 -27.57 -24.57
C LEU A 240 5.86 -28.89 -23.99
N VAL A 241 6.33 -29.23 -22.78
CA VAL A 241 5.87 -30.40 -22.03
C VAL A 241 5.60 -30.06 -20.57
N GLN A 242 4.65 -30.76 -19.95
CA GLN A 242 4.33 -30.68 -18.53
C GLN A 242 4.57 -32.02 -17.86
N LEU A 243 5.21 -32.01 -16.69
CA LEU A 243 5.31 -33.19 -15.84
C LEU A 243 3.96 -33.48 -15.19
N GLU A 244 3.34 -34.59 -15.57
CA GLU A 244 2.05 -35.04 -15.05
C GLU A 244 2.20 -36.39 -14.36
N GLU A 245 1.26 -36.68 -13.46
CA GLU A 245 1.10 -38.03 -12.93
C GLU A 245 0.56 -38.94 -14.03
N ASN A 246 1.21 -40.08 -14.22
CA ASN A 246 0.78 -41.17 -15.08
C ASN A 246 0.06 -42.21 -14.21
N PRO A 247 -1.27 -42.10 -13.98
CA PRO A 247 -1.97 -42.98 -13.07
C PRO A 247 -2.07 -44.39 -13.63
N THR A 248 -1.81 -45.39 -12.79
CA THR A 248 -2.19 -46.78 -13.07
C THR A 248 -3.72 -46.90 -13.11
N ASP A 249 -4.29 -47.71 -14.01
CA ASP A 249 -5.73 -48.01 -14.02
C ASP A 249 -6.13 -48.71 -12.70
N PRO A 250 -6.93 -48.09 -11.81
CA PRO A 250 -7.26 -48.66 -10.51
C PRO A 250 -8.05 -49.98 -10.59
N LEU A 251 -8.70 -50.27 -11.72
CA LEU A 251 -9.41 -51.54 -11.95
C LEU A 251 -8.46 -52.69 -12.33
N LYS A 252 -7.22 -52.35 -12.70
CA LYS A 252 -6.15 -53.28 -13.09
C LYS A 252 -4.96 -53.28 -12.14
N THR A 253 -5.02 -52.51 -11.06
CA THR A 253 -3.89 -52.32 -10.14
C THR A 253 -3.99 -53.27 -8.94
N THR A 254 -3.02 -54.17 -8.81
CA THR A 254 -2.83 -55.05 -7.66
C THR A 254 -1.72 -54.48 -6.77
N ASN A 255 -2.01 -54.24 -5.49
CA ASN A 255 -0.99 -53.96 -4.49
C ASN A 255 -0.52 -55.30 -3.88
N TYR A 256 0.78 -55.55 -3.87
CA TYR A 256 1.34 -56.80 -3.33
C TYR A 256 2.63 -56.53 -2.53
N THR A 257 2.63 -56.96 -1.26
CA THR A 257 3.83 -56.94 -0.42
C THR A 257 4.48 -58.31 -0.47
N LEU A 258 5.77 -58.37 -0.80
CA LEU A 258 6.50 -59.63 -0.87
C LEU A 258 6.58 -60.30 0.52
N VAL A 259 6.40 -61.62 0.53
CA VAL A 259 6.48 -62.47 1.73
C VAL A 259 7.76 -63.31 1.75
N ASP A 260 8.05 -63.96 2.88
CA ASP A 260 9.25 -64.78 3.07
C ASP A 260 9.40 -65.86 1.96
N GLU A 261 8.30 -66.50 1.57
CA GLU A 261 8.27 -67.49 0.48
C GLU A 261 8.67 -66.93 -0.89
N ASP A 262 8.41 -65.65 -1.16
CA ASP A 262 8.80 -65.00 -2.40
C ASP A 262 10.32 -64.78 -2.45
N TYR A 263 10.92 -64.38 -1.33
CA TYR A 263 12.37 -64.26 -1.23
C TYR A 263 13.05 -65.63 -1.31
N GLU A 264 12.46 -66.70 -0.76
CA GLU A 264 12.95 -68.07 -0.97
C GLU A 264 12.96 -68.45 -2.46
N LEU A 265 11.89 -68.15 -3.20
CA LEU A 265 11.76 -68.45 -4.64
C LEU A 265 12.87 -67.83 -5.50
N ILE A 266 13.30 -66.60 -5.20
CA ILE A 266 14.38 -65.89 -5.92
C ILE A 266 15.79 -66.11 -5.33
N GLY A 267 15.93 -66.96 -4.31
CA GLY A 267 17.21 -67.25 -3.66
C GLY A 267 17.69 -66.22 -2.61
N ASN A 268 16.84 -65.26 -2.23
CA ASN A 268 17.11 -64.26 -1.19
C ASN A 268 16.58 -64.66 0.21
N GLY A 269 15.94 -65.84 0.34
CA GLY A 269 15.30 -66.35 1.56
C GLY A 269 16.19 -66.55 2.80
N ALA A 270 17.50 -66.31 2.69
CA ALA A 270 18.39 -66.31 3.85
C ALA A 270 18.24 -65.05 4.72
N PHE A 271 17.76 -63.94 4.15
CA PHE A 271 17.64 -62.64 4.83
C PHE A 271 16.32 -61.90 4.58
N ASN A 272 15.50 -62.41 3.64
CA ASN A 272 14.18 -61.90 3.25
C ASN A 272 14.21 -60.41 2.90
N ASN A 273 15.11 -60.05 1.97
CA ASN A 273 15.25 -58.71 1.41
C ASN A 273 16.10 -58.74 0.12
N PHE A 274 16.14 -57.62 -0.59
CA PHE A 274 17.13 -57.34 -1.64
C PHE A 274 18.33 -56.57 -1.09
N ASP A 275 19.55 -57.05 -1.32
CA ASP A 275 20.78 -56.37 -0.89
C ASP A 275 21.15 -55.27 -1.89
N ILE A 276 20.81 -54.02 -1.58
CA ILE A 276 20.94 -52.88 -2.51
C ILE A 276 22.28 -52.15 -2.41
N ARG A 277 23.28 -52.71 -1.70
CA ARG A 277 24.64 -52.18 -1.67
C ARG A 277 25.31 -52.30 -3.03
N ASP A 278 26.13 -51.33 -3.43
CA ASP A 278 26.89 -51.31 -4.70
C ASP A 278 27.74 -52.58 -4.96
N THR A 279 28.07 -53.35 -3.92
CA THR A 279 28.79 -54.63 -4.02
C THR A 279 27.92 -55.83 -4.40
N SER A 280 26.60 -55.66 -4.44
CA SER A 280 25.59 -56.69 -4.68
C SER A 280 24.96 -56.50 -6.08
N PRO A 281 24.67 -57.57 -6.83
CA PRO A 281 23.89 -57.49 -8.07
C PRO A 281 22.51 -56.86 -7.87
N ASP A 282 21.91 -57.02 -6.69
CA ASP A 282 20.57 -56.51 -6.37
C ASP A 282 20.55 -54.97 -6.14
N SER A 283 21.71 -54.29 -6.20
CA SER A 283 21.75 -52.82 -6.30
C SER A 283 21.11 -52.33 -7.60
N ASP A 284 21.30 -53.05 -8.71
CA ASP A 284 20.66 -52.74 -9.98
C ASP A 284 19.13 -52.94 -9.88
N VAL A 285 18.38 -51.90 -10.25
CA VAL A 285 16.91 -51.92 -10.28
C VAL A 285 16.38 -52.94 -11.29
N GLN A 286 17.12 -53.21 -12.37
CA GLN A 286 16.73 -54.19 -13.39
C GLN A 286 16.89 -55.62 -12.89
N VAL A 287 17.95 -55.93 -12.13
CA VAL A 287 18.12 -57.24 -11.47
C VAL A 287 17.00 -57.48 -10.45
N ARG A 288 16.63 -56.45 -9.68
CA ARG A 288 15.47 -56.51 -8.78
C ARG A 288 14.16 -56.76 -9.54
N ARG A 289 13.93 -56.05 -10.65
CA ARG A 289 12.77 -56.22 -11.53
C ARG A 289 12.69 -57.64 -12.12
N GLU A 290 13.80 -58.27 -12.51
CA GLU A 290 13.84 -59.66 -13.01
C GLU A 290 13.46 -60.68 -11.94
N LYS A 291 13.95 -60.49 -10.72
CA LYS A 291 13.58 -61.30 -9.56
C LYS A 291 12.11 -61.11 -9.20
N ILE A 292 11.61 -59.87 -9.15
CA ILE A 292 10.20 -59.58 -8.88
C ILE A 292 9.29 -60.13 -10.00
N GLN A 293 9.69 -60.06 -11.26
CA GLN A 293 9.00 -60.72 -12.37
C GLN A 293 8.90 -62.24 -12.16
N THR A 294 9.96 -62.89 -11.67
CA THR A 294 9.93 -64.33 -11.37
C THR A 294 8.88 -64.66 -10.28
N ILE A 295 8.74 -63.80 -9.27
CA ILE A 295 7.71 -63.92 -8.22
C ILE A 295 6.31 -63.70 -8.82
N LEU A 296 6.13 -62.65 -9.62
CA LEU A 296 4.83 -62.32 -10.22
C LEU A 296 4.35 -63.38 -11.20
N LEU A 297 5.23 -63.97 -12.02
CA LEU A 297 4.89 -65.08 -12.91
C LEU A 297 4.48 -66.36 -12.14
N ASN A 298 4.96 -66.55 -10.90
CA ASN A 298 4.56 -67.66 -10.04
C ASN A 298 3.22 -67.39 -9.32
N ASN A 299 3.05 -66.17 -8.78
CA ASN A 299 1.93 -65.83 -7.91
C ASN A 299 0.69 -65.34 -8.69
N TYR A 300 0.89 -64.78 -9.89
CA TYR A 300 -0.15 -64.23 -10.77
C TYR A 300 -0.02 -64.78 -12.21
N PRO A 301 -0.08 -66.11 -12.41
CA PRO A 301 0.12 -66.74 -13.72
C PRO A 301 -0.98 -66.40 -14.75
N ASP A 302 -2.12 -65.89 -14.30
CA ASP A 302 -3.28 -65.50 -15.13
C ASP A 302 -3.34 -63.97 -15.39
N ALA A 303 -2.26 -63.23 -15.12
CA ALA A 303 -2.19 -61.78 -15.38
C ALA A 303 -2.43 -61.44 -16.86
N LEU A 304 -3.09 -60.31 -17.12
CA LEU A 304 -3.47 -59.85 -18.45
C LEU A 304 -2.66 -58.63 -18.89
N ALA A 305 -2.50 -58.46 -20.21
CA ALA A 305 -1.77 -57.31 -20.74
C ALA A 305 -2.41 -55.98 -20.30
N GLY A 306 -1.58 -55.10 -19.75
CA GLY A 306 -1.95 -53.84 -19.13
C GLY A 306 -2.33 -53.93 -17.65
N ASP A 307 -2.19 -55.08 -16.98
CA ASP A 307 -2.32 -55.19 -15.53
C ASP A 307 -1.12 -54.55 -14.81
N PHE A 308 -1.40 -53.85 -13.70
CA PHE A 308 -0.41 -53.12 -12.91
C PHE A 308 -0.19 -53.77 -11.56
N PHE A 309 1.06 -53.78 -11.10
CA PHE A 309 1.47 -54.36 -9.84
C PHE A 309 2.32 -53.36 -9.05
N VAL A 310 1.78 -52.87 -7.94
CA VAL A 310 2.50 -52.03 -6.97
C VAL A 310 3.14 -52.95 -5.94
N ILE A 311 4.44 -53.20 -6.10
CA ILE A 311 5.21 -54.16 -5.31
C ILE A 311 5.92 -53.47 -4.17
N THR A 312 5.58 -53.82 -2.93
CA THR A 312 6.30 -53.41 -1.73
C THR A 312 7.29 -54.49 -1.31
N TYR A 313 8.56 -54.15 -1.14
CA TYR A 313 9.62 -55.11 -0.81
C TYR A 313 10.67 -54.54 0.15
N ASP A 314 11.21 -55.43 0.98
CA ASP A 314 12.29 -55.15 1.91
C ASP A 314 13.64 -55.13 1.20
N THR A 315 14.51 -54.22 1.63
CA THR A 315 15.90 -54.13 1.16
C THR A 315 16.90 -54.07 2.31
N TYR A 316 18.19 -54.10 1.98
CA TYR A 316 19.28 -53.86 2.90
C TYR A 316 20.36 -53.00 2.24
N ASP A 317 20.64 -51.83 2.83
CA ASP A 317 21.59 -50.84 2.30
C ASP A 317 23.01 -50.93 2.92
N GLY A 318 23.22 -51.89 3.84
CA GLY A 318 24.45 -52.03 4.64
C GLY A 318 24.37 -51.50 6.06
N ALA A 319 23.37 -50.67 6.38
CA ALA A 319 23.14 -50.13 7.72
C ALA A 319 21.69 -50.30 8.20
N GLY A 320 20.72 -50.00 7.33
CA GLY A 320 19.29 -50.12 7.55
C GLY A 320 18.61 -51.14 6.63
N ARG A 321 17.29 -51.25 6.79
CA ARG A 321 16.40 -52.01 5.90
C ARG A 321 15.29 -51.10 5.39
N PRO A 322 15.54 -50.27 4.35
CA PRO A 322 14.48 -49.49 3.75
C PRO A 322 13.48 -50.40 3.04
N VAL A 323 12.19 -50.10 3.17
CA VAL A 323 11.14 -50.71 2.37
C VAL A 323 10.96 -49.86 1.12
N LEU A 324 11.04 -50.47 -0.06
CA LEU A 324 10.87 -49.80 -1.35
C LEU A 324 9.58 -50.25 -2.04
N ASN A 325 9.10 -49.41 -2.95
CA ASN A 325 8.03 -49.75 -3.87
C ASN A 325 8.56 -49.78 -5.31
N MET A 326 8.03 -50.67 -6.13
CA MET A 326 8.25 -50.72 -7.58
C MET A 326 6.90 -50.96 -8.26
N ILE A 327 6.58 -50.17 -9.27
CA ILE A 327 5.36 -50.38 -10.06
C ILE A 327 5.75 -51.07 -11.35
N LEU A 328 5.11 -52.20 -11.64
CA LEU A 328 5.32 -52.99 -12.84
C LEU A 328 4.04 -53.07 -13.66
N GLN A 329 4.15 -52.95 -14.98
CA GLN A 329 3.06 -53.24 -15.91
C GLN A 329 3.38 -54.53 -16.67
N PHE A 330 2.42 -55.46 -16.71
CA PHE A 330 2.53 -56.67 -17.53
C PHE A 330 2.16 -56.34 -18.99
N ASP A 331 3.07 -56.55 -19.94
CA ASP A 331 2.81 -56.26 -21.37
C ASP A 331 2.14 -57.42 -22.12
N GLY A 332 1.94 -58.55 -21.44
CA GLY A 332 1.45 -59.82 -22.01
C GLY A 332 2.54 -60.87 -22.21
N THR A 333 3.81 -60.51 -22.06
CA THR A 333 4.99 -61.38 -22.09
C THR A 333 5.84 -61.20 -20.84
N ASP A 334 6.20 -59.96 -20.52
CA ASP A 334 7.13 -59.58 -19.46
C ASP A 334 6.54 -58.47 -18.56
N TYR A 335 7.18 -58.22 -17.42
CA TYR A 335 6.83 -57.14 -16.49
C TYR A 335 7.81 -55.99 -16.64
N THR A 336 7.35 -54.84 -17.14
CA THR A 336 8.18 -53.64 -17.35
C THR A 336 8.00 -52.64 -16.20
N ILE A 337 9.04 -51.85 -15.89
CA ILE A 337 8.93 -50.78 -14.89
C ILE A 337 8.01 -49.70 -15.43
N PHE A 338 6.92 -49.44 -14.71
CA PHE A 338 5.98 -48.38 -15.04
C PHE A 338 6.40 -47.08 -14.35
N ASP A 339 6.58 -46.02 -15.12
CA ASP A 339 6.91 -44.71 -14.60
C ASP A 339 5.65 -43.89 -14.34
N VAL A 340 5.51 -43.43 -13.09
CA VAL A 340 4.45 -42.52 -12.64
C VAL A 340 4.67 -41.07 -13.06
N LYS A 341 5.88 -40.73 -13.52
CA LYS A 341 6.20 -39.44 -14.13
C LYS A 341 6.06 -39.55 -15.65
N ILE A 342 5.14 -38.81 -16.25
CA ILE A 342 5.07 -38.62 -17.70
C ILE A 342 5.25 -37.15 -18.05
N TYR A 343 6.05 -36.85 -19.07
CA TYR A 343 6.08 -35.53 -19.68
C TYR A 343 5.10 -35.53 -20.85
N ALA A 344 3.89 -35.03 -20.59
CA ALA A 344 2.82 -34.86 -21.57
C ALA A 344 3.05 -33.58 -22.39
N PHE A 345 2.45 -33.46 -23.58
CA PHE A 345 2.46 -32.21 -24.34
C PHE A 345 1.71 -31.11 -23.57
N TYR A 346 2.28 -29.90 -23.53
CA TYR A 346 1.66 -28.76 -22.88
C TYR A 346 1.18 -27.73 -23.90
N ASP A 347 -0.14 -27.55 -23.99
CA ASP A 347 -0.75 -26.43 -24.68
C ASP A 347 -0.70 -25.19 -23.76
N PHE A 348 -0.09 -24.10 -24.24
CA PHE A 348 0.05 -22.86 -23.46
C PHE A 348 -1.32 -22.32 -23.02
N THR A 349 -1.48 -22.16 -21.72
CA THR A 349 -2.69 -21.61 -21.09
C THR A 349 -2.32 -20.65 -19.96
N LEU A 350 -3.03 -19.53 -19.88
CA LEU A 350 -2.86 -18.56 -18.79
C LEU A 350 -3.34 -19.14 -17.46
N GLU A 351 -2.62 -18.84 -16.39
CA GLU A 351 -2.90 -19.32 -15.04
C GLU A 351 -3.49 -18.20 -14.17
N ALA A 352 -4.47 -18.54 -13.32
CA ALA A 352 -5.06 -17.59 -12.38
C ALA A 352 -4.21 -17.48 -11.11
N ASN A 353 -3.55 -16.34 -10.92
CA ASN A 353 -2.78 -16.01 -9.72
C ASN A 353 -3.61 -15.11 -8.78
N THR A 354 -3.31 -15.12 -7.48
CA THR A 354 -3.90 -14.19 -6.49
C THR A 354 -2.83 -13.63 -5.57
N ASN A 355 -2.47 -12.37 -5.80
CA ASN A 355 -1.45 -11.66 -5.03
C ASN A 355 -2.03 -10.47 -4.27
N ARG A 356 -1.39 -10.10 -3.15
CA ARG A 356 -1.73 -8.88 -2.42
C ARG A 356 -0.91 -7.71 -2.94
N PHE A 357 -1.59 -6.60 -3.21
CA PHE A 357 -0.97 -5.31 -3.50
C PHE A 357 -1.41 -4.28 -2.47
N VAL A 358 -0.53 -3.31 -2.20
CA VAL A 358 -0.78 -2.14 -1.37
C VAL A 358 -0.38 -0.89 -2.16
N LEU A 359 -1.19 0.16 -2.10
CA LEU A 359 -0.84 1.45 -2.69
C LEU A 359 0.18 2.16 -1.80
N THR A 360 1.40 2.36 -2.32
CA THR A 360 2.39 3.30 -1.77
C THR A 360 2.43 4.53 -2.67
N ASP A 361 3.55 4.89 -3.29
CA ASP A 361 3.55 5.79 -4.46
C ASP A 361 3.06 5.08 -5.73
N ASN A 362 3.17 3.75 -5.75
CA ASN A 362 2.64 2.86 -6.79
C ASN A 362 2.05 1.62 -6.09
N TRP A 363 1.23 0.85 -6.79
CA TRP A 363 0.79 -0.46 -6.31
C TRP A 363 1.95 -1.44 -6.32
N ASN A 364 2.22 -2.06 -5.18
CA ASN A 364 3.31 -3.01 -5.01
C ASN A 364 2.90 -4.13 -4.04
N ALA A 365 3.55 -5.29 -4.12
CA ALA A 365 3.43 -6.29 -3.06
C ALA A 365 3.95 -5.72 -1.73
N PRO A 366 3.33 -6.03 -0.57
CA PRO A 366 3.84 -5.60 0.72
C PRO A 366 5.19 -6.27 1.01
N ILE A 367 6.07 -5.57 1.73
CA ILE A 367 7.36 -6.11 2.19
C ILE A 367 7.10 -7.27 3.14
N THR A 368 7.59 -8.46 2.80
CA THR A 368 7.56 -9.65 3.64
C THR A 368 8.96 -10.00 4.13
N PHE A 369 9.06 -10.95 5.06
CA PHE A 369 10.31 -11.38 5.67
C PHE A 369 10.54 -12.88 5.48
N THR A 370 11.77 -13.23 5.15
CA THR A 370 12.28 -14.61 5.18
C THR A 370 12.40 -15.15 6.60
N ALA A 371 12.53 -16.47 6.73
CA ALA A 371 12.81 -17.14 7.99
C ALA A 371 14.03 -16.53 8.73
N GLU A 372 15.10 -16.22 8.00
CA GLU A 372 16.33 -15.69 8.59
C GLU A 372 16.13 -14.27 9.12
N GLU A 373 15.41 -13.41 8.40
CA GLU A 373 15.09 -12.04 8.82
C GLU A 373 14.20 -11.99 10.06
N TYR A 374 13.22 -12.90 10.20
CA TYR A 374 12.51 -13.07 11.48
C TYR A 374 13.49 -13.42 12.61
N GLY A 375 14.48 -14.27 12.37
CA GLY A 375 15.53 -14.57 13.35
C GLY A 375 16.36 -13.34 13.73
N ILE A 376 16.80 -12.55 12.74
CA ILE A 376 17.58 -11.31 12.93
C ILE A 376 16.79 -10.29 13.76
N MET A 377 15.49 -10.13 13.50
CA MET A 377 14.60 -9.24 14.25
C MET A 377 14.24 -9.78 15.65
N GLY A 378 14.68 -10.97 16.03
CA GLY A 378 14.32 -11.58 17.32
C GLY A 378 12.87 -12.07 17.40
N GLY A 379 12.34 -12.53 16.27
CA GLY A 379 11.22 -13.47 16.15
C GLY A 379 11.73 -14.92 16.02
N SER A 380 10.90 -15.81 15.46
CA SER A 380 11.25 -17.21 15.23
C SER A 380 11.60 -17.45 13.76
N SER A 381 12.84 -17.88 13.49
CA SER A 381 13.21 -18.36 12.15
C SER A 381 12.56 -19.70 11.81
N ARG A 382 12.49 -20.63 12.78
CA ARG A 382 11.86 -21.94 12.60
C ARG A 382 10.38 -21.85 12.18
N TYR A 383 9.65 -20.86 12.69
CA TYR A 383 8.21 -20.69 12.41
C TYR A 383 7.91 -19.47 11.52
N SER A 384 8.94 -18.73 11.08
CA SER A 384 8.84 -17.50 10.26
C SER A 384 7.77 -16.53 10.76
N ASN A 385 7.82 -16.20 12.06
CA ASN A 385 6.83 -15.33 12.72
C ASN A 385 7.38 -14.59 13.96
N PHE A 386 6.68 -13.53 14.36
CA PHE A 386 6.77 -12.95 15.70
C PHE A 386 5.74 -13.56 16.65
N SER A 387 5.90 -13.36 17.96
CA SER A 387 4.92 -13.77 18.98
C SER A 387 5.07 -12.95 20.26
N GLY A 388 4.07 -13.04 21.14
CA GLY A 388 4.08 -12.37 22.45
C GLY A 388 3.40 -11.00 22.41
N ASN A 389 4.18 -9.94 22.58
CA ASN A 389 3.70 -8.56 22.53
C ASN A 389 3.78 -8.02 21.09
N ALA A 390 2.71 -7.36 20.62
CA ALA A 390 2.61 -6.90 19.23
C ALA A 390 3.43 -5.63 18.98
N GLU A 391 3.40 -4.68 19.91
CA GLU A 391 4.10 -3.40 19.87
C GLU A 391 5.63 -3.61 19.79
N GLU A 392 6.14 -4.63 20.48
CA GLU A 392 7.53 -5.08 20.41
C GLU A 392 7.91 -5.60 19.01
N ALA A 393 7.02 -6.36 18.36
CA ALA A 393 7.22 -6.81 16.99
C ALA A 393 7.25 -5.62 16.02
N GLU A 394 6.34 -4.66 16.18
CA GLU A 394 6.38 -3.44 15.37
C GLU A 394 7.68 -2.66 15.54
N ARG A 395 8.14 -2.51 16.78
CA ARG A 395 9.38 -1.79 17.11
C ARG A 395 10.58 -2.46 16.45
N LYS A 396 10.64 -3.80 16.48
CA LYS A 396 11.68 -4.60 15.80
C LYS A 396 11.65 -4.39 14.28
N ILE A 397 10.47 -4.43 13.67
CA ILE A 397 10.28 -4.15 12.24
C ILE A 397 10.75 -2.73 11.89
N LYS A 398 10.32 -1.70 12.63
CA LYS A 398 10.72 -0.29 12.40
C LYS A 398 12.24 -0.07 12.48
N VAL A 399 12.89 -0.71 13.45
CA VAL A 399 14.37 -0.72 13.55
C VAL A 399 15.00 -1.44 12.36
N TYR A 400 14.44 -2.57 11.92
CA TYR A 400 14.96 -3.33 10.78
C TYR A 400 14.79 -2.58 9.45
N MET A 401 13.65 -1.92 9.22
CA MET A 401 13.43 -1.05 8.05
C MET A 401 14.48 0.06 7.94
N LYS A 402 14.97 0.59 9.07
CA LYS A 402 16.06 1.59 9.05
C LYS A 402 17.40 1.01 8.57
N THR A 403 17.59 -0.31 8.63
CA THR A 403 18.78 -0.98 8.07
C THR A 403 18.65 -1.27 6.57
N LEU A 404 17.43 -1.55 6.09
CA LEU A 404 17.15 -1.78 4.67
C LEU A 404 17.05 -0.47 3.87
N TYR A 405 16.51 0.59 4.48
CA TYR A 405 16.28 1.90 3.87
C TYR A 405 17.09 3.01 4.57
N PRO A 406 18.45 2.98 4.52
CA PRO A 406 19.31 3.93 5.21
C PRO A 406 19.30 5.34 4.59
N PHE A 407 18.70 5.50 3.42
CA PHE A 407 18.61 6.76 2.67
C PHE A 407 17.16 7.28 2.52
N ALA A 408 16.24 6.79 3.36
CA ALA A 408 14.84 7.22 3.32
C ALA A 408 14.71 8.74 3.51
N ALA A 409 13.86 9.37 2.71
CA ALA A 409 13.48 10.77 2.85
C ALA A 409 12.28 10.92 3.80
N ALA A 410 12.10 12.11 4.37
CA ALA A 410 10.93 12.39 5.18
C ALA A 410 9.65 12.24 4.34
N ASN A 411 8.65 11.56 4.90
CA ASN A 411 7.39 11.12 4.25
C ASN A 411 7.51 9.95 3.25
N ASP A 412 8.66 9.28 3.14
CA ASP A 412 8.72 7.98 2.47
C ASP A 412 7.75 7.00 3.15
N PHE A 413 7.07 6.16 2.37
CA PHE A 413 6.00 5.27 2.82
C PHE A 413 6.32 3.81 2.49
N LEU A 414 6.21 2.92 3.47
CA LEU A 414 6.37 1.47 3.29
C LEU A 414 5.14 0.71 3.79
N ALA A 415 4.71 -0.29 3.02
CA ALA A 415 3.73 -1.27 3.45
C ALA A 415 4.44 -2.59 3.78
N VAL A 416 4.30 -3.07 5.01
CA VAL A 416 4.90 -4.31 5.52
C VAL A 416 3.80 -5.33 5.80
N GLN A 417 4.08 -6.60 5.54
CA GLN A 417 3.28 -7.73 6.01
C GLN A 417 4.15 -8.73 6.76
N TYR A 418 3.71 -9.11 7.95
CA TYR A 418 4.43 -10.06 8.80
C TYR A 418 3.48 -11.07 9.45
N ASN A 419 4.03 -12.24 9.75
CA ASN A 419 3.34 -13.29 10.47
C ASN A 419 3.46 -13.05 11.97
N PHE A 420 2.34 -13.11 12.69
CA PHE A 420 2.29 -13.03 14.14
C PHE A 420 1.55 -14.24 14.72
N PHE A 421 2.09 -14.85 15.77
CA PHE A 421 1.47 -15.96 16.47
C PHE A 421 0.81 -15.51 17.78
N SER A 422 -0.51 -15.68 17.85
CA SER A 422 -1.33 -15.52 19.05
C SER A 422 -2.44 -16.57 19.07
N GLY A 423 -2.13 -17.77 19.59
CA GLY A 423 -3.01 -18.95 19.53
C GLY A 423 -3.10 -19.62 18.15
N GLY A 424 -2.92 -18.86 17.07
CA GLY A 424 -2.66 -19.29 15.70
C GLY A 424 -1.77 -18.27 15.00
N VAL A 425 -1.28 -18.58 13.79
CA VAL A 425 -0.50 -17.63 12.97
C VAL A 425 -1.46 -16.81 12.11
N SER A 426 -1.32 -15.49 12.12
CA SER A 426 -2.02 -14.55 11.24
C SER A 426 -1.03 -13.65 10.52
N ALA A 427 -1.36 -13.24 9.29
CA ALA A 427 -0.65 -12.20 8.56
C ALA A 427 -1.22 -10.83 8.96
N ILE A 428 -0.37 -9.98 9.55
CA ILE A 428 -0.65 -8.60 9.93
C ILE A 428 -0.05 -7.68 8.86
N ASN A 429 -0.81 -6.67 8.43
CA ASN A 429 -0.29 -5.61 7.57
C ASN A 429 -0.04 -4.36 8.40
N MET A 430 1.00 -3.60 8.05
CA MET A 430 1.46 -2.42 8.77
C MET A 430 1.97 -1.39 7.77
N ASN A 431 1.45 -0.18 7.87
CA ASN A 431 1.94 0.95 7.08
C ASN A 431 2.88 1.79 7.94
N LEU A 432 4.01 2.19 7.35
CA LEU A 432 5.07 2.94 8.01
C LEU A 432 5.41 4.19 7.21
N THR A 433 5.67 5.28 7.91
CA THR A 433 6.16 6.54 7.32
C THR A 433 7.50 6.90 7.95
N PHE A 434 8.41 7.51 7.19
CA PHE A 434 9.69 7.97 7.74
C PHE A 434 9.59 9.42 8.22
N ASP A 435 9.85 9.67 9.50
CA ASP A 435 9.79 11.02 10.12
C ASP A 435 11.01 11.91 9.79
N GLY A 436 11.91 11.44 8.91
CA GLY A 436 13.22 12.04 8.63
C GLY A 436 14.36 11.51 9.53
N THR A 437 14.03 10.76 10.58
CA THR A 437 14.98 10.11 11.49
C THR A 437 14.67 8.62 11.68
N ASN A 438 13.41 8.21 11.84
CA ASN A 438 12.96 6.86 12.13
C ASN A 438 11.70 6.49 11.35
N TRP A 439 11.47 5.18 11.19
CA TRP A 439 10.19 4.65 10.73
C TRP A 439 9.19 4.64 11.89
N THR A 440 8.03 5.28 11.69
CA THR A 440 6.92 5.34 12.63
C THR A 440 5.68 4.68 12.02
N SER A 441 4.73 4.24 12.86
CA SER A 441 3.38 3.94 12.35
C SER A 441 2.70 5.25 12.00
N LEU A 442 1.77 5.23 11.03
CA LEU A 442 0.91 6.37 10.80
C LEU A 442 0.07 6.69 12.04
N SER A 443 0.08 7.96 12.43
CA SER A 443 -0.84 8.51 13.43
C SER A 443 -2.26 8.48 12.88
N GLU A 444 -3.24 8.19 13.74
CA GLU A 444 -4.69 8.27 13.39
C GLU A 444 -5.13 9.70 13.05
N SER A 445 -4.34 10.71 13.40
CA SER A 445 -4.61 12.11 13.08
C SER A 445 -3.35 12.93 12.79
N THR A 446 -3.53 14.09 12.16
CA THR A 446 -2.51 15.08 11.83
C THR A 446 -2.94 16.45 12.33
N GLU A 447 -2.00 17.25 12.86
CA GLU A 447 -2.27 18.63 13.26
C GLU A 447 -2.49 19.54 12.04
N ILE A 448 -3.61 20.25 12.02
CA ILE A 448 -4.06 21.21 11.02
C ILE A 448 -4.35 22.55 11.72
N VAL A 449 -4.14 23.66 11.01
CA VAL A 449 -4.39 25.01 11.52
C VAL A 449 -5.55 25.65 10.77
N LEU A 450 -6.51 26.23 11.49
CA LEU A 450 -7.63 27.01 10.92
C LEU A 450 -7.76 28.34 11.66
N GLN A 451 -7.97 29.42 10.90
CA GLN A 451 -8.19 30.77 11.43
C GLN A 451 -9.70 31.07 11.50
N PHE A 452 -10.09 31.79 12.54
CA PHE A 452 -11.43 32.30 12.79
C PHE A 452 -11.38 33.80 13.08
N GLY A 453 -12.44 34.51 12.72
CA GLY A 453 -12.68 35.90 13.09
C GLY A 453 -14.08 36.03 13.70
N HIS A 454 -14.26 36.96 14.62
CA HIS A 454 -15.58 37.25 15.18
C HIS A 454 -16.35 38.23 14.28
N ASP A 455 -17.58 37.89 13.88
CA ASP A 455 -18.41 38.74 12.98
C ASP A 455 -19.27 39.77 13.73
N GLY A 456 -19.24 39.73 15.07
CA GLY A 456 -20.04 40.56 15.97
C GLY A 456 -21.20 39.80 16.63
N VAL A 457 -21.51 38.59 16.16
CA VAL A 457 -22.51 37.68 16.72
C VAL A 457 -21.88 36.32 17.08
N THR A 458 -20.99 35.81 16.24
CA THR A 458 -20.32 34.51 16.38
C THR A 458 -18.91 34.53 15.81
N TRP A 459 -18.11 33.54 16.20
CA TRP A 459 -16.90 33.17 15.46
C TRP A 459 -17.27 32.54 14.12
N VAL A 460 -16.60 32.94 13.05
CA VAL A 460 -16.75 32.35 11.71
C VAL A 460 -15.37 31.95 11.16
N PRO A 461 -15.24 30.86 10.37
CA PRO A 461 -14.00 30.54 9.69
C PRO A 461 -13.54 31.73 8.84
N ASP A 462 -12.32 32.20 9.10
CA ASP A 462 -11.75 33.37 8.46
C ASP A 462 -10.51 32.99 7.65
N ASN A 463 -10.71 32.89 6.33
CA ASN A 463 -9.63 32.66 5.37
C ASN A 463 -8.93 33.96 4.94
N THR A 464 -9.15 35.11 5.60
CA THR A 464 -8.63 36.41 5.16
C THR A 464 -7.11 36.52 5.27
N ILE A 465 -6.45 36.61 4.11
CA ILE A 465 -5.01 36.86 4.03
C ILE A 465 -4.75 38.36 4.25
N LYS A 466 -4.03 38.70 5.32
CA LYS A 466 -3.51 40.06 5.56
C LYS A 466 -2.32 40.31 4.63
N TYR A 467 -2.41 41.29 3.74
CA TYR A 467 -1.37 41.60 2.75
C TYR A 467 -1.00 43.07 2.76
N THR A 468 0.27 43.40 3.04
CA THR A 468 0.78 44.78 2.96
C THR A 468 1.47 44.99 1.63
N LEU A 469 1.03 45.98 0.86
CA LEU A 469 1.63 46.29 -0.44
C LEU A 469 3.10 46.70 -0.29
N SER A 470 3.96 45.97 -0.99
CA SER A 470 5.39 46.22 -1.12
C SER A 470 5.70 47.23 -2.23
N GLN A 471 6.95 47.66 -2.32
CA GLN A 471 7.44 48.51 -3.42
C GLN A 471 7.08 47.94 -4.81
N ALA A 472 7.25 46.62 -5.00
CA ALA A 472 7.01 45.96 -6.28
C ALA A 472 5.51 46.01 -6.69
N ASP A 473 4.61 46.05 -5.72
CA ASP A 473 3.17 46.14 -5.97
C ASP A 473 2.76 47.52 -6.46
N TYR A 474 3.36 48.57 -5.91
CA TYR A 474 3.20 49.92 -6.44
C TYR A 474 3.87 50.06 -7.80
N ASP A 475 5.04 49.44 -8.04
CA ASP A 475 5.70 49.44 -9.35
C ASP A 475 4.78 48.81 -10.42
N LEU A 476 4.13 47.68 -10.11
CA LEU A 476 3.21 46.94 -10.99
C LEU A 476 2.03 47.80 -11.49
N VAL A 477 1.49 48.67 -10.64
CA VAL A 477 0.34 49.55 -10.98
C VAL A 477 0.71 51.01 -11.29
N GLY A 478 2.00 51.28 -11.51
CA GLY A 478 2.53 52.59 -11.93
C GLY A 478 2.69 53.63 -10.81
N ASN A 479 2.55 53.23 -9.55
CA ASN A 479 2.70 54.07 -8.35
C ASN A 479 4.10 53.98 -7.70
N GLY A 480 4.99 53.17 -8.26
CA GLY A 480 6.32 52.87 -7.74
C GLY A 480 7.13 54.06 -7.24
N PHE A 481 7.14 55.17 -7.98
CA PHE A 481 7.93 56.36 -7.62
C PHE A 481 7.65 56.95 -6.23
N ARG A 482 6.45 56.74 -5.67
CA ARG A 482 6.08 57.20 -4.32
C ARG A 482 5.70 56.09 -3.35
N ALA A 483 5.56 54.85 -3.84
CA ALA A 483 5.07 53.71 -3.08
C ALA A 483 3.75 53.98 -2.32
N ASN A 484 2.85 54.77 -2.94
CA ASN A 484 1.54 55.14 -2.39
C ASN A 484 0.52 55.50 -3.49
N PHE A 485 -0.76 55.53 -3.11
CA PHE A 485 -1.85 56.05 -3.95
C PHE A 485 -2.21 57.50 -3.54
N ASP A 486 -2.31 58.43 -4.50
CA ASP A 486 -2.56 59.85 -4.22
C ASP A 486 -4.07 60.13 -4.13
N VAL A 487 -4.58 60.30 -2.90
CA VAL A 487 -6.02 60.33 -2.60
C VAL A 487 -6.60 61.74 -2.46
N ARG A 488 -5.97 62.74 -3.10
CA ARG A 488 -6.57 64.08 -3.25
C ARG A 488 -7.67 64.10 -4.29
N ALA A 489 -8.67 64.96 -4.10
CA ALA A 489 -9.78 65.20 -5.04
C ALA A 489 -9.38 65.63 -6.48
N ASP A 490 -8.12 66.00 -6.74
CA ASP A 490 -7.60 66.35 -8.07
C ASP A 490 -6.64 65.29 -8.65
N LYS A 491 -6.70 64.05 -8.16
CA LYS A 491 -5.74 62.96 -8.48
C LYS A 491 -6.45 61.68 -8.90
N GLY A 492 -5.71 60.83 -9.65
CA GLY A 492 -6.27 59.67 -10.32
C GLY A 492 -6.79 58.60 -9.36
N GLU A 493 -6.15 58.45 -8.21
CA GLU A 493 -6.48 57.44 -7.19
C GLU A 493 -7.42 57.95 -6.09
N PHE A 494 -8.04 59.13 -6.27
CA PHE A 494 -9.07 59.64 -5.35
C PHE A 494 -10.20 58.63 -5.15
N GLU A 495 -10.77 58.14 -6.25
CA GLU A 495 -11.92 57.24 -6.23
C GLU A 495 -11.53 55.85 -5.70
N LEU A 496 -12.37 55.31 -4.80
CA LEU A 496 -12.16 53.99 -4.21
C LEU A 496 -12.14 52.89 -5.28
N SER A 497 -12.93 53.04 -6.35
CA SER A 497 -12.98 52.10 -7.47
C SER A 497 -11.67 52.00 -8.24
N VAL A 498 -10.93 53.10 -8.41
CA VAL A 498 -9.61 53.10 -9.07
C VAL A 498 -8.57 52.39 -8.20
N ARG A 499 -8.63 52.59 -6.88
CA ARG A 499 -7.78 51.86 -5.92
C ARG A 499 -8.13 50.37 -5.91
N LEU A 500 -9.41 50.01 -5.97
CA LEU A 500 -9.87 48.62 -6.07
C LEU A 500 -9.36 47.95 -7.36
N GLU A 501 -9.42 48.63 -8.51
CA GLU A 501 -8.87 48.12 -9.78
C GLU A 501 -7.36 47.83 -9.68
N LYS A 502 -6.60 48.72 -9.03
CA LYS A 502 -5.17 48.51 -8.76
C LYS A 502 -4.91 47.35 -7.81
N VAL A 503 -5.63 47.27 -6.69
CA VAL A 503 -5.54 46.15 -5.73
C VAL A 503 -5.89 44.82 -6.41
N ASN A 504 -6.93 44.79 -7.23
CA ASN A 504 -7.34 43.61 -7.99
C ASN A 504 -6.27 43.18 -9.00
N THR A 505 -5.65 44.13 -9.71
CA THR A 505 -4.51 43.87 -10.61
C THR A 505 -3.33 43.25 -9.86
N ILE A 506 -2.99 43.76 -8.67
CA ILE A 506 -1.91 43.24 -7.83
C ILE A 506 -2.23 41.82 -7.36
N LEU A 507 -3.39 41.61 -6.73
CA LEU A 507 -3.76 40.31 -6.17
C LEU A 507 -3.89 39.23 -7.25
N SER A 508 -4.48 39.55 -8.41
CA SER A 508 -4.60 38.60 -9.52
C SER A 508 -3.27 38.28 -10.21
N THR A 509 -2.26 39.17 -10.09
CA THR A 509 -0.91 38.93 -10.63
C THR A 509 -0.05 38.12 -9.66
N ASN A 510 -0.07 38.47 -8.37
CA ASN A 510 0.79 37.87 -7.35
C ASN A 510 0.23 36.57 -6.76
N TYR A 511 -1.10 36.43 -6.75
CA TYR A 511 -1.81 35.31 -6.15
C TYR A 511 -2.82 34.63 -7.09
N PRO A 512 -2.42 34.25 -8.34
CA PRO A 512 -3.33 33.63 -9.32
C PRO A 512 -3.88 32.26 -8.89
N GLN A 513 -3.32 31.65 -7.84
CA GLN A 513 -3.78 30.36 -7.30
C GLN A 513 -5.07 30.45 -6.49
N TYR A 514 -5.48 31.63 -6.02
CA TYR A 514 -6.66 31.75 -5.16
C TYR A 514 -7.94 32.03 -5.96
N GLY A 515 -8.90 31.11 -5.83
CA GLY A 515 -10.19 31.17 -6.51
C GLY A 515 -11.28 31.94 -5.74
N ILE A 516 -12.53 31.59 -6.04
CA ILE A 516 -13.73 32.13 -5.39
C ILE A 516 -13.66 32.03 -3.86
N ASP A 517 -14.31 32.98 -3.18
CA ASP A 517 -14.41 33.11 -1.72
C ASP A 517 -13.09 33.34 -0.97
N GLN A 518 -11.94 33.44 -1.65
CA GLN A 518 -10.71 33.92 -1.02
C GLN A 518 -10.85 35.40 -0.63
N LYS A 519 -10.63 35.68 0.65
CA LYS A 519 -10.60 37.02 1.23
C LYS A 519 -9.18 37.57 1.35
N PHE A 520 -9.01 38.87 1.16
CA PHE A 520 -7.78 39.61 1.48
C PHE A 520 -8.12 40.87 2.28
N SER A 521 -7.26 41.22 3.24
CA SER A 521 -7.22 42.52 3.89
C SER A 521 -5.94 43.22 3.45
N VAL A 522 -6.06 44.14 2.49
CA VAL A 522 -4.92 44.77 1.82
C VAL A 522 -4.59 46.10 2.47
N SER A 523 -3.43 46.18 3.12
CA SER A 523 -2.88 47.41 3.69
C SER A 523 -1.99 48.12 2.67
N TYR A 524 -2.28 49.40 2.41
CA TYR A 524 -1.55 50.21 1.43
C TYR A 524 -1.38 51.65 1.87
N ASN A 525 -0.25 52.23 1.49
CA ASN A 525 0.08 53.63 1.74
C ASN A 525 -0.75 54.53 0.82
N VAL A 526 -1.23 55.64 1.38
CA VAL A 526 -1.86 56.72 0.63
C VAL A 526 -1.20 58.05 0.93
N TRP A 527 -1.32 58.99 -0.01
CA TRP A 527 -0.86 60.36 0.16
C TRP A 527 -2.03 61.29 0.46
N GLU A 528 -2.16 61.61 1.75
CA GLU A 528 -2.86 62.73 2.37
C GLU A 528 -2.36 64.12 1.91
N PRO A 529 -2.76 65.22 2.58
CA PRO A 529 -1.83 66.26 3.01
C PRO A 529 -0.83 65.80 4.11
N GLY A 530 -0.30 64.58 3.98
CA GLY A 530 0.49 63.80 4.94
C GLY A 530 0.51 62.32 4.55
N ASP A 531 1.45 61.50 5.03
CA ASP A 531 1.42 60.06 4.72
C ASP A 531 0.43 59.33 5.62
N ALA A 532 -0.38 58.43 5.05
CA ALA A 532 -1.33 57.58 5.79
C ALA A 532 -1.33 56.15 5.23
N VAL A 533 -1.93 55.21 5.97
CA VAL A 533 -2.09 53.80 5.56
C VAL A 533 -3.57 53.46 5.62
N TYR A 534 -4.12 53.02 4.50
CA TYR A 534 -5.52 52.58 4.39
C TYR A 534 -5.56 51.06 4.23
N ILE A 535 -6.67 50.47 4.66
CA ILE A 535 -6.96 49.04 4.52
C ILE A 535 -8.14 48.87 3.56
N MET A 536 -8.07 47.89 2.66
CA MET A 536 -9.18 47.50 1.79
C MET A 536 -9.42 46.00 1.93
N ASN A 537 -10.60 45.64 2.42
CA ASN A 537 -11.05 44.26 2.53
C ASN A 537 -11.75 43.87 1.22
N VAL A 538 -11.28 42.80 0.58
CA VAL A 538 -11.81 42.30 -0.69
C VAL A 538 -12.04 40.80 -0.65
N ILE A 539 -12.97 40.31 -1.47
CA ILE A 539 -13.28 38.89 -1.67
C ILE A 539 -13.30 38.58 -3.16
N ASN A 540 -12.73 37.45 -3.58
CA ASN A 540 -12.78 36.99 -4.96
C ASN A 540 -14.16 36.39 -5.28
N ASN A 541 -14.90 36.96 -6.22
CA ASN A 541 -16.20 36.45 -6.64
C ASN A 541 -16.13 35.36 -7.75
N GLY A 542 -14.93 34.82 -8.01
CA GLY A 542 -14.65 33.87 -9.10
C GLY A 542 -14.25 34.54 -10.42
N THR A 543 -14.34 35.86 -10.53
CA THR A 543 -13.87 36.64 -11.70
C THR A 543 -12.98 37.82 -11.34
N ALA A 544 -13.14 38.37 -10.14
CA ALA A 544 -12.51 39.59 -9.68
C ALA A 544 -12.57 39.69 -8.14
N TYR A 545 -11.58 40.36 -7.55
CA TYR A 545 -11.67 40.87 -6.19
C TYR A 545 -12.64 42.07 -6.14
N VAL A 546 -13.69 41.94 -5.34
CA VAL A 546 -14.69 42.99 -5.03
C VAL A 546 -14.60 43.37 -3.55
N LEU A 547 -15.07 44.56 -3.17
CA LEU A 547 -15.15 44.96 -1.76
C LEU A 547 -16.06 43.99 -0.98
N GLN A 548 -15.67 43.68 0.25
CA GLN A 548 -16.48 42.92 1.21
C GLN A 548 -17.63 43.77 1.77
#